data_AF-A0A948XDL5-F1
#
_entry.id   AF-A0A948XDL5-F1
#
_cell.length_a   1.000
_cell.length_b   1.000
_cell.length_c   1.000
_cell.angle_alpha   90.00
_cell.angle_beta   90.00
_cell.angle_gamma   90.00
#
_symmetry.space_group_name_H-M   'P 1'
#
loop_
_entity.id
_entity.type
_entity.pdbx_description
1 polymer ?
#
loop_
_entity_poly.entity_id
_entity_poly.type
_entity_poly.pdbx_seq_one_letter_code
_entity_poly.pdbx_strand_id
1 'polypeptide(L)'
;MNNQTDFYTKTMANVYAEQGYFAKASEIYRYLLKHHPESRELNDLLSGVEKKLNEKERKDREILEKLFSKWIYLQVSYNRLQKLKKFKQYL
;
A
#
# COMPACT_ATOMS: atom_id res chain seq x y z
N MET A 1 -17.30 4.50 22.98
CA MET A 1 -16.62 5.37 21.99
C MET A 1 -15.61 6.20 22.76
N ASN A 2 -14.33 5.84 22.70
CA ASN A 2 -13.28 6.56 23.43
C ASN A 2 -12.86 7.77 22.60
N ASN A 3 -13.35 8.96 22.94
CA ASN A 3 -12.82 10.22 22.43
C ASN A 3 -11.49 10.49 23.12
N GLN A 4 -10.44 9.74 22.76
CA GLN A 4 -9.09 10.26 22.90
C GLN A 4 -8.98 11.34 21.82
N THR A 5 -8.95 12.60 22.21
CA THR A 5 -8.54 13.68 21.32
C THR A 5 -7.10 13.40 20.91
N ASP A 6 -6.93 12.70 19.80
CA ASP A 6 -5.62 12.41 19.22
C ASP A 6 -4.89 13.74 19.02
N PHE A 7 -3.86 13.98 19.83
CA PHE A 7 -3.04 15.18 19.70
C PHE A 7 -2.09 14.99 18.51
N TYR A 8 -2.55 15.47 17.37
CA TYR A 8 -1.83 15.41 16.10
C TYR A 8 -0.95 16.64 15.93
N THR A 9 0.32 16.41 15.62
CA THR A 9 1.32 17.44 15.35
C THR A 9 1.94 17.26 13.98
N LYS A 10 2.40 18.35 13.39
CA LYS A 10 3.13 18.33 12.11
C LYS A 10 4.39 17.46 12.19
N THR A 11 5.12 17.51 13.30
CA THR A 11 6.32 16.69 13.51
C THR A 11 5.99 15.21 13.45
N MET A 12 4.88 14.78 14.06
CA MET A 12 4.47 13.39 14.00
C MET A 12 4.09 12.97 12.56
N ALA A 13 3.40 13.82 11.81
CA ALA A 13 3.11 13.58 10.40
C ALA A 13 4.40 13.42 9.57
N ASN A 14 5.39 14.28 9.80
CA ASN A 14 6.71 14.20 9.16
C ASN A 14 7.40 12.87 9.47
N VAL A 15 7.45 12.47 10.74
CA VAL A 15 8.08 11.19 11.16
C VAL A 15 7.42 10.00 10.47
N TYR A 16 6.08 9.96 10.41
CA TYR A 16 5.38 8.90 9.67
C TYR A 16 5.69 8.94 8.17
N ALA A 17 5.80 10.13 7.56
CA ALA A 17 6.14 10.26 6.15
C ALA A 17 7.57 9.80 5.85
N GLU A 18 8.54 10.12 6.72
CA GLU A 18 9.94 9.68 6.61
C GLU A 18 10.07 8.15 6.73
N GLN A 19 9.27 7.54 7.61
CA GLN A 19 9.21 6.09 7.77
C GLN A 19 8.45 5.38 6.62
N GLY A 20 7.85 6.12 5.69
CA GLY A 20 7.08 5.56 4.57
C GLY A 20 5.65 5.13 4.93
N TYR A 21 5.16 5.50 6.12
CA TYR A 21 3.76 5.33 6.53
C TYR A 21 2.89 6.46 5.95
N PHE A 22 2.86 6.56 4.62
CA PHE A 22 2.21 7.67 3.90
C PHE A 22 0.71 7.78 4.18
N ALA A 23 0.00 6.66 4.38
CA ALA A 23 -1.41 6.68 4.73
C ALA A 23 -1.65 7.40 6.07
N LYS A 24 -0.90 7.04 7.13
CA LYS A 24 -1.03 7.67 8.45
C LYS A 24 -0.56 9.13 8.43
N ALA A 25 0.53 9.42 7.71
CA ALA A 25 0.98 10.80 7.53
C ALA A 25 -0.09 11.67 6.86
N SER A 26 -0.73 11.18 5.79
CA SER A 26 -1.80 11.90 5.09
C SER A 26 -3.04 12.14 5.96
N GLU A 27 -3.38 11.18 6.83
CA GLU A 27 -4.46 11.33 7.82
C GLU A 27 -4.18 12.49 8.78
N ILE A 28 -2.95 12.54 9.32
CA ILE A 28 -2.54 13.58 10.28
C ILE A 28 -2.49 14.96 9.58
N TYR A 29 -1.95 15.05 8.36
CA TYR A 29 -1.97 16.32 7.61
C TYR A 29 -3.39 16.81 7.31
N ARG A 30 -4.31 15.91 6.91
CA ARG A 30 -5.71 16.26 6.70
C ARG A 30 -6.38 16.74 7.99
N TYR A 31 -6.06 16.15 9.13
CA TYR A 31 -6.53 16.62 10.42
C TYR A 31 -6.02 18.04 10.72
N LEU A 32 -4.72 18.28 10.58
CA LEU A 32 -4.12 19.60 10.83
C LEU A 32 -4.68 20.69 9.89
N LEU A 33 -4.92 20.36 8.62
CA LEU A 33 -5.54 21.28 7.65
C LEU A 33 -6.98 21.66 8.00
N LYS A 34 -7.74 20.78 8.68
CA LYS A 34 -9.09 21.15 9.15
C LYS A 34 -9.05 22.26 10.20
N HIS A 35 -7.97 22.34 10.97
CA HIS A 35 -7.77 23.36 12.00
C HIS A 35 -7.01 24.59 11.49
N HIS A 36 -6.20 24.44 10.44
CA HIS A 36 -5.38 25.49 9.82
C HIS A 36 -5.50 25.45 8.29
N PRO A 37 -6.69 25.75 7.72
CA PRO A 37 -6.97 25.56 6.29
C PRO A 37 -6.12 26.46 5.37
N GLU A 38 -5.65 27.60 5.88
CA GLU A 38 -4.81 28.57 5.16
C GLU A 38 -3.34 28.12 4.99
N SER A 39 -2.94 27.04 5.66
CA SER A 39 -1.56 26.57 5.63
C SER A 39 -1.21 25.97 4.26
N ARG A 40 -0.55 26.76 3.42
CA ARG A 40 0.04 26.28 2.15
C ARG A 40 1.04 25.16 2.40
N GLU A 41 1.84 25.29 3.45
CA GLU A 41 2.86 24.30 3.80
C GLU A 41 2.24 22.91 4.08
N LEU A 42 1.15 22.85 4.86
CA LEU A 42 0.47 21.58 5.11
C LEU A 42 -0.17 20.99 3.85
N ASN A 43 -0.70 21.84 2.95
CA ASN A 43 -1.22 21.39 1.66
C ASN A 43 -0.12 20.79 0.77
N ASP A 44 1.05 21.45 0.71
CA ASP A 44 2.19 20.96 -0.06
C ASP A 44 2.71 19.62 0.49
N LEU A 45 2.81 19.50 1.83
CA LEU A 45 3.20 18.27 2.51
C LEU A 45 2.20 17.13 2.26
N LEU A 46 0.90 17.41 2.34
CA LEU A 46 -0.15 16.44 2.06
C LEU A 46 -0.06 15.95 0.62
N SER A 47 0.01 16.86 -0.35
CA SER A 47 0.12 16.54 -1.77
C SER A 47 1.33 15.66 -2.09
N GLY A 48 2.49 15.99 -1.50
CA GLY A 48 3.71 15.21 -1.66
C GLY A 48 3.58 13.78 -1.11
N VAL A 49 2.91 13.62 0.04
CA VAL A 49 2.70 12.31 0.67
C VAL A 49 1.67 11.47 -0.09
N GLU A 50 0.59 12.09 -0.57
CA GLU A 50 -0.43 11.41 -1.37
C GLU A 50 0.14 10.91 -2.70
N LYS A 51 1.02 11.68 -3.34
CA LYS A 51 1.74 11.23 -4.52
C LYS A 51 2.60 9.99 -4.23
N LYS A 52 3.36 10.00 -3.14
CA LYS A 52 4.18 8.83 -2.72
C LYS A 52 3.33 7.62 -2.36
N LEU A 53 2.17 7.83 -1.74
CA LEU A 53 1.21 6.76 -1.44
C LEU A 53 0.72 6.10 -2.73
N ASN A 54 0.26 6.89 -3.70
CA ASN A 54 -0.21 6.39 -4.99
C ASN A 54 0.88 5.63 -5.76
N GLU A 55 2.11 6.16 -5.75
CA GLU A 55 3.27 5.48 -6.38
C GLU A 55 3.57 4.14 -5.72
N LYS A 56 3.49 4.07 -4.38
CA LYS A 56 3.68 2.84 -3.62
C LYS A 56 2.58 1.82 -3.93
N GLU A 57 1.31 2.22 -3.86
CA GLU A 57 0.17 1.36 -4.15
C GLU A 57 0.21 0.80 -5.57
N ARG A 58 0.63 1.62 -6.54
CA ARG A 58 0.84 1.17 -7.92
C ARG A 58 1.91 0.08 -8.01
N LYS A 59 3.08 0.30 -7.39
CA LYS A 59 4.17 -0.69 -7.37
C LYS A 59 3.75 -1.98 -6.68
N ASP A 60 3.07 -1.87 -5.55
CA ASP A 60 2.58 -3.02 -4.79
C ASP A 60 1.58 -3.83 -5.64
N ARG A 61 0.68 -3.16 -6.38
CA ARG A 61 -0.23 -3.80 -7.34
C ARG A 61 0.54 -4.52 -8.45
N GLU A 62 1.50 -3.86 -9.10
CA GLU A 62 2.29 -4.46 -10.19
C GLU A 62 3.06 -5.72 -9.72
N ILE A 63 3.62 -5.67 -8.51
CA ILE A 63 4.28 -6.83 -7.89
C ILE A 63 3.27 -7.94 -7.63
N LEU A 64 2.11 -7.60 -7.08
CA LEU A 64 1.06 -8.54 -6.75
C LEU A 64 0.55 -9.27 -8.01
N GLU A 65 0.26 -8.53 -9.07
CA GLU A 65 -0.17 -9.08 -10.37
C GLU A 65 0.86 -10.06 -10.92
N LYS A 66 2.15 -9.72 -10.85
CA LYS A 66 3.25 -10.59 -11.30
C LYS A 66 3.35 -11.87 -10.47
N LEU A 67 3.25 -11.76 -9.14
CA LEU A 67 3.33 -12.91 -8.24
C LEU A 67 2.13 -13.85 -8.41
N PHE A 68 0.91 -13.31 -8.49
CA PHE A 68 -0.28 -14.12 -8.73
C PHE A 68 -0.24 -14.81 -10.08
N SER A 69 0.17 -14.11 -11.14
CA SER A 69 0.31 -14.72 -12.48
C SER A 69 1.29 -15.91 -12.46
N LYS A 70 2.43 -15.74 -11.78
CA LYS A 70 3.42 -16.81 -11.59
C LYS A 70 2.84 -17.99 -10.81
N TRP A 71 2.09 -17.72 -9.73
CA TRP A 71 1.46 -18.76 -8.93
C TRP A 71 0.41 -19.55 -9.73
N ILE A 72 -0.47 -18.88 -10.48
CA ILE A 72 -1.46 -19.53 -11.36
C ILE A 72 -0.75 -20.42 -12.40
N TYR A 73 0.29 -19.89 -13.03
CA TYR A 73 1.09 -20.65 -14.00
C TYR A 73 1.68 -21.92 -13.38
N LEU A 74 2.24 -21.82 -12.17
CA LEU A 74 2.77 -22.97 -11.44
C LEU A 74 1.69 -24.00 -11.10
N GLN A 75 0.52 -23.56 -10.65
CA GLN A 75 -0.61 -24.46 -10.35
C GLN A 75 -1.07 -25.23 -11.59
N VAL A 76 -1.23 -24.53 -12.72
CA VAL A 76 -1.61 -25.17 -13.99
C VAL A 76 -0.53 -26.15 -14.45
N SER A 77 0.74 -25.77 -14.38
CA SER A 77 1.86 -26.61 -14.80
C SER A 77 1.99 -27.87 -13.94
N TYR A 78 1.83 -27.72 -12.62
CA TYR A 78 1.82 -28.85 -11.68
C TYR A 78 0.69 -29.83 -12.02
N ASN A 79 -0.54 -29.34 -12.22
CA ASN A 79 -1.67 -30.19 -12.57
C ASN A 79 -1.47 -30.95 -13.89
N ARG A 80 -0.88 -30.29 -14.90
CA ARG A 80 -0.51 -30.94 -16.18
C ARG A 80 0.50 -32.06 -15.95
N LEU A 81 1.55 -31.81 -15.17
CA LEU A 81 2.56 -32.83 -14.85
C LEU A 81 1.96 -34.01 -14.09
N GLN A 82 1.06 -33.78 -13.14
CA GLN A 82 0.39 -34.87 -12.41
C GLN A 82 -0.47 -35.74 -13.34
N LYS A 83 -1.18 -35.13 -14.30
CA LYS A 83 -1.93 -35.88 -15.32
C LYS A 83 -0.98 -36.75 -16.17
N LEU A 84 0.12 -36.18 -16.65
CA LEU A 84 1.10 -36.91 -17.46
C LEU A 84 1.74 -38.08 -16.70
N LYS A 85 2.08 -37.89 -15.41
CA LYS A 85 2.60 -38.96 -14.54
C LYS A 85 1.62 -40.12 -14.42
N LYS A 86 0.33 -39.82 -14.26
CA LYS A 86 -0.73 -40.86 -14.22
C LYS A 86 -0.81 -41.61 -15.54
N PHE A 87 -0.78 -40.93 -16.68
CA PHE A 87 -0.84 -41.60 -17.99
C PHE A 87 0.36 -42.53 -18.24
N LYS A 88 1.57 -42.15 -17.84
CA LYS A 88 2.76 -43.00 -17.96
C LYS A 88 2.67 -44.28 -17.11
N GLN A 89 1.85 -44.31 -16.06
CA GLN A 89 1.63 -45.50 -15.23
C GLN A 89 0.70 -46.55 -15.86
N TYR A 90 -0.03 -46.19 -16.93
CA TYR A 90 -0.96 -47.08 -17.64
C TYR A 90 -0.42 -47.55 -19.01
N LEU A 91 0.84 -47.25 -19.31
CA LEU A 91 1.59 -47.68 -20.50
C LEU A 91 2.73 -48.60 -20.06
#